data_AF-A0A3D3NZZ5-F1
#
_entry.id   AF-A0A3D3NZZ5-F1
#
_cell.length_a   1.000
_cell.length_b   1.000
_cell.length_c   1.000
_cell.angle_alpha   90.00
_cell.angle_beta   90.00
_cell.angle_gamma   90.00
#
_symmetry.space_group_name_H-M   'P 1'
#
loop_
_entity.id
_entity.type
_entity.pdbx_description
1 polymer ?
#
loop_
_entity_poly.entity_id
_entity_poly.type
_entity_poly.pdbx_seq_one_letter_code
_entity_poly.pdbx_strand_id
1 'polypeptide(L)'
;RRVLFRSGRVHPSQIKRLAPDFGFQQQVYRGDGESVRLPDGEYEIVFQRGPESLPETRPVTVDAATKEWSFQVKRWIDPAARGWWSGDHHIHAAGCQHYASPTEGVHAPDMARHCQGEDLKIGANLTWGPCFDYQKQFFTGAEDKVSRYPFLLRYDIEVSGFGSHRSGHLCLLRLREQMYPGGDSMDHWPTLGLNTLRWAQKQGAVCGPAHSATGLQVPTDELPNYLIPPFDGIGANEYIMAVTHEVEGPDGKPVPAVDFMSTADTAPHWELNIWYHTLNAGFRTRISGETDFPCIYGERVGMGRSYVKVDGRLTYDAWCAGIEAGRCYVGDGRSHLMDMRVNDLPLGEKGSELRLDAPATVTVRADVAALLPEQPDETLRGQKAPPNTADLPMGRRYDAFYRKPYWHLERARIGDTRTVPVEVIVNGYPVAKKVIPADGSEREISFEVPIEKSSWVALRIHPSSHTNPVFILVGGKPVRAGKRSLQWCLDSVDRCWESKKDTYAEAEMPDAIAAYEHARRVYRQRLAEAE
;
A
#
# COMPACT_ATOMS: atom_id res chain seq x y z
N ARG A 1 16.04 -16.43 3.88
CA ARG A 1 15.10 -17.53 4.24
C ARG A 1 14.55 -17.24 5.63
N ARG A 2 13.25 -17.49 5.84
CA ARG A 2 12.56 -17.43 7.13
C ARG A 2 12.72 -18.76 7.85
N VAL A 3 12.89 -18.78 9.17
CA VAL A 3 12.99 -20.01 9.99
C VAL A 3 12.09 -19.88 11.23
N LEU A 4 11.23 -20.87 11.48
CA LEU A 4 10.42 -21.03 12.69
C LEU A 4 10.62 -22.43 13.30
N PHE A 5 10.49 -22.54 14.63
CA PHE A 5 10.66 -23.78 15.38
C PHE A 5 9.34 -24.17 16.08
N ARG A 6 8.91 -25.44 15.97
CA ARG A 6 7.56 -25.87 16.42
C ARG A 6 7.47 -26.40 17.86
N SER A 7 8.59 -26.54 18.60
CA SER A 7 8.60 -27.08 19.98
C SER A 7 7.99 -26.14 21.05
N GLY A 8 7.13 -25.20 20.64
CA GLY A 8 6.61 -24.11 21.47
C GLY A 8 7.66 -23.05 21.84
N ARG A 9 8.93 -23.28 21.47
CA ARG A 9 10.04 -22.37 21.72
C ARG A 9 10.66 -21.91 20.42
N VAL A 10 10.81 -20.60 20.30
CA VAL A 10 11.46 -19.98 19.15
C VAL A 10 12.95 -19.77 19.46
N HIS A 11 13.82 -20.07 18.49
CA HIS A 11 15.26 -19.91 18.60
C HIS A 11 15.81 -18.88 17.58
N PRO A 12 16.72 -17.97 17.99
CA PRO A 12 16.99 -17.58 19.38
C PRO A 12 15.73 -17.05 20.08
N SER A 13 15.70 -17.17 21.41
CA SER A 13 14.60 -16.68 22.25
C SER A 13 14.36 -15.20 22.00
N GLN A 14 13.10 -14.81 21.78
CA GLN A 14 12.67 -13.44 21.44
C GLN A 14 13.23 -12.38 22.39
N ILE A 15 13.25 -12.65 23.70
CA ILE A 15 13.75 -11.73 24.72
C ILE A 15 15.28 -11.48 24.66
N LYS A 16 16.02 -12.30 23.92
CA LYS A 16 17.48 -12.19 23.76
C LYS A 16 17.88 -11.64 22.39
N ARG A 17 16.91 -11.28 21.56
CA ARG A 17 17.18 -10.85 20.18
C ARG A 17 17.58 -9.39 20.15
N LEU A 18 18.56 -9.11 19.30
CA LEU A 18 18.93 -7.78 18.83
C LEU A 18 18.89 -7.81 17.31
N ALA A 19 18.83 -6.61 16.71
CA ALA A 19 18.93 -6.47 15.27
C ALA A 19 20.11 -7.31 14.72
N PRO A 20 19.89 -8.09 13.66
CA PRO A 20 18.73 -8.06 12.76
C PRO A 20 17.56 -8.97 13.16
N ASP A 21 17.66 -9.73 14.25
CA ASP A 21 16.55 -10.55 14.75
C ASP A 21 15.66 -9.69 15.64
N PHE A 22 14.43 -9.39 15.23
CA PHE A 22 13.56 -8.54 16.02
C PHE A 22 12.85 -9.32 17.14
N GLY A 23 12.83 -8.75 18.34
CA GLY A 23 12.26 -9.38 19.53
C GLY A 23 10.75 -9.61 19.44
N PHE A 24 10.03 -8.76 18.70
CA PHE A 24 8.59 -8.88 18.50
C PHE A 24 8.17 -9.88 17.41
N GLN A 25 9.12 -10.40 16.61
CA GLN A 25 8.83 -11.37 15.55
C GLN A 25 9.02 -12.80 16.01
N GLN A 26 8.23 -13.72 15.45
CA GLN A 26 8.39 -15.16 15.69
C GLN A 26 9.53 -15.73 14.83
N GLN A 27 9.69 -15.27 13.59
CA GLN A 27 10.73 -15.76 12.71
C GLN A 27 12.09 -15.12 12.94
N VAL A 28 13.11 -15.74 12.35
CA VAL A 28 14.39 -15.10 12.03
C VAL A 28 14.70 -15.21 10.54
N TYR A 29 15.58 -14.33 10.06
CA TYR A 29 16.03 -14.30 8.68
C TYR A 29 17.47 -14.75 8.57
N ARG A 30 17.71 -15.76 7.72
CA ARG A 30 19.05 -16.29 7.45
C ARG A 30 19.34 -16.35 5.95
N GLY A 31 20.53 -15.90 5.60
CA GLY A 31 21.16 -16.08 4.29
C GLY A 31 21.82 -17.45 4.15
N ASP A 32 22.35 -17.73 2.97
CA ASP A 32 23.17 -18.92 2.74
C ASP A 32 24.48 -18.85 3.54
N GLY A 33 24.91 -19.96 4.12
CA GLY A 33 26.08 -20.03 4.99
C GLY A 33 25.94 -19.39 6.38
N GLU A 34 24.81 -18.75 6.71
CA GLU A 34 24.56 -18.24 8.06
C GLU A 34 24.05 -19.33 9.02
N SER A 35 24.36 -19.20 10.31
CA SER A 35 24.02 -20.20 11.32
C SER A 35 23.02 -19.71 12.37
N VAL A 36 22.30 -20.65 12.99
CA VAL A 36 21.52 -20.44 14.23
C VAL A 36 22.04 -21.43 15.26
N ARG A 37 22.40 -20.93 16.46
CA ARG A 37 22.84 -21.80 17.55
C ARG A 37 21.63 -22.50 18.17
N LEU A 38 21.62 -23.83 18.14
CA LEU A 38 20.60 -24.68 18.72
C LEU A 38 21.25 -25.63 19.74
N PRO A 39 20.59 -25.89 20.89
CA PRO A 39 20.93 -27.02 21.73
C PRO A 39 20.80 -28.37 21.00
N ASP A 40 21.38 -29.41 21.58
CA ASP A 40 21.12 -30.78 21.12
C ASP A 40 19.62 -31.10 21.31
N GLY A 41 19.01 -31.73 20.31
CA GLY A 41 17.61 -32.11 20.35
C GLY A 41 16.95 -32.24 18.99
N GLU A 42 15.65 -32.53 19.01
CA GLU A 42 14.82 -32.63 17.82
C GLU A 42 14.06 -31.31 17.59
N TYR A 43 14.02 -30.89 16.33
CA TYR A 43 13.39 -29.66 15.92
C TYR A 43 12.55 -29.88 14.66
N GLU A 44 11.40 -29.23 14.58
CA GLU A 44 10.72 -29.00 13.31
C GLU A 44 11.01 -27.58 12.85
N ILE A 45 11.69 -27.45 11.71
CA ILE A 45 12.00 -26.18 11.08
C ILE A 45 11.00 -25.90 9.97
N VAL A 46 10.25 -24.80 10.10
CA VAL A 46 9.43 -24.26 9.01
C VAL A 46 10.22 -23.17 8.30
N PHE A 47 10.38 -23.28 6.98
CA PHE A 47 11.12 -22.31 6.19
C PHE A 47 10.40 -21.89 4.91
N GLN A 48 10.52 -20.60 4.59
CA GLN A 48 9.89 -19.95 3.43
C GLN A 48 10.64 -18.67 3.05
N ARG A 49 10.25 -18.01 1.96
CA ARG A 49 10.75 -16.70 1.54
C ARG A 49 9.62 -15.88 0.90
N GLY A 50 9.05 -14.96 1.67
CA GLY A 50 7.89 -14.17 1.24
C GLY A 50 6.62 -15.02 0.99
N PRO A 51 5.52 -14.36 0.60
CA PRO A 51 4.24 -15.01 0.28
C PRO A 51 4.28 -15.77 -1.05
N GLU A 52 5.23 -15.49 -1.96
CA GLU A 52 5.36 -16.19 -3.26
C GLU A 52 6.06 -17.57 -3.15
N SER A 53 6.26 -18.07 -1.92
CA SER A 53 6.89 -19.36 -1.65
C SER A 53 5.96 -20.34 -0.92
N LEU A 54 6.19 -21.63 -1.14
CA LEU A 54 5.53 -22.69 -0.41
C LEU A 54 6.26 -22.90 0.93
N PRO A 55 5.57 -22.77 2.08
CA PRO A 55 6.16 -23.11 3.37
C PRO A 55 6.49 -24.60 3.42
N GLU A 56 7.72 -24.93 3.79
CA GLU A 56 8.15 -26.31 4.00
C GLU A 56 8.50 -26.53 5.47
N THR A 57 8.03 -27.65 6.02
CA THR A 57 8.37 -28.10 7.38
C THR A 57 9.33 -29.28 7.28
N ARG A 58 10.43 -29.24 8.03
CA ARG A 58 11.42 -30.30 8.05
C ARG A 58 11.82 -30.67 9.48
N PRO A 59 11.69 -31.94 9.89
CA PRO A 59 12.28 -32.41 11.12
C PRO A 59 13.81 -32.47 10.96
N VAL A 60 14.54 -31.99 11.96
CA VAL A 60 15.99 -32.08 12.05
C VAL A 60 16.40 -32.51 13.46
N THR A 61 17.46 -33.29 13.55
CA THR A 61 18.12 -33.63 14.81
C THR A 61 19.40 -32.82 14.89
N VAL A 62 19.59 -32.09 15.97
CA VAL A 62 20.83 -31.36 16.27
C VAL A 62 21.58 -32.13 17.34
N ASP A 63 22.84 -32.47 17.06
CA ASP A 63 23.76 -33.18 17.95
C ASP A 63 25.22 -32.78 17.62
N ALA A 64 26.17 -33.36 18.35
CA ALA A 64 27.60 -33.11 18.14
C ALA A 64 28.12 -33.51 16.74
N ALA A 65 27.40 -34.36 16.00
CA ALA A 65 27.77 -34.77 14.64
C ALA A 65 27.17 -33.85 13.57
N THR A 66 26.22 -32.98 13.94
CA THR A 66 25.54 -32.06 13.04
C THR A 66 26.50 -31.00 12.52
N LYS A 67 26.71 -30.97 11.20
CA LYS A 67 27.58 -29.98 10.53
C LYS A 67 26.80 -28.94 9.76
N GLU A 68 25.87 -29.37 8.90
CA GLU A 68 25.15 -28.48 7.99
C GLU A 68 23.77 -29.07 7.64
N TRP A 69 22.79 -28.18 7.45
CA TRP A 69 21.50 -28.51 6.88
C TRP A 69 21.22 -27.60 5.68
N SER A 70 20.87 -28.19 4.53
CA SER A 70 20.54 -27.43 3.32
C SER A 70 19.03 -27.29 3.17
N PHE A 71 18.53 -26.05 3.26
CA PHE A 71 17.12 -25.73 3.00
C PHE A 71 16.99 -25.19 1.58
N GLN A 72 15.94 -25.52 0.82
CA GLN A 72 15.75 -24.97 -0.52
C GLN A 72 14.29 -24.54 -0.66
N VAL A 73 14.06 -23.24 -0.75
CA VAL A 73 12.70 -22.68 -0.80
C VAL A 73 12.14 -22.89 -2.20
N LYS A 74 10.94 -23.48 -2.28
CA LYS A 74 10.19 -23.60 -3.53
C LYS A 74 9.23 -22.43 -3.69
N ARG A 75 9.21 -21.85 -4.87
CA ARG A 75 8.23 -20.82 -5.25
C ARG A 75 7.02 -21.48 -5.88
N TRP A 76 5.85 -20.93 -5.62
CA TRP A 76 4.66 -21.26 -6.41
C TRP A 76 4.51 -20.28 -7.58
N ILE A 77 5.08 -19.08 -7.48
CA ILE A 77 5.10 -18.07 -8.55
C ILE A 77 6.33 -17.15 -8.44
N ASP A 78 6.73 -16.53 -9.54
CA ASP A 78 7.74 -15.46 -9.53
C ASP A 78 7.37 -14.28 -10.44
N PRO A 79 6.60 -13.29 -9.94
CA PRO A 79 6.20 -12.12 -10.73
C PRO A 79 7.40 -11.33 -11.25
N ALA A 80 8.52 -11.32 -10.51
CA ALA A 80 9.74 -10.60 -10.90
C ALA A 80 10.37 -11.15 -12.18
N ALA A 81 10.23 -12.45 -12.44
CA ALA A 81 10.67 -13.07 -13.71
C ALA A 81 9.92 -12.53 -14.92
N ARG A 82 8.74 -11.92 -14.70
CA ARG A 82 7.91 -11.25 -15.72
C ARG A 82 8.00 -9.73 -15.64
N GLY A 83 8.97 -9.18 -14.90
CA GLY A 83 9.15 -7.74 -14.70
C GLY A 83 8.16 -7.09 -13.74
N TRP A 84 7.37 -7.87 -12.98
CA TRP A 84 6.50 -7.37 -11.92
C TRP A 84 7.23 -7.41 -10.58
N TRP A 85 7.75 -6.26 -10.14
CA TRP A 85 8.62 -6.16 -8.98
C TRP A 85 7.84 -5.75 -7.73
N SER A 86 7.92 -6.58 -6.68
CA SER A 86 7.27 -6.31 -5.40
C SER A 86 7.97 -5.18 -4.64
N GLY A 87 7.20 -4.36 -3.95
CA GLY A 87 7.75 -3.34 -3.06
C GLY A 87 6.77 -2.87 -2.00
N ASP A 88 7.33 -2.36 -0.92
CA ASP A 88 6.63 -1.72 0.19
C ASP A 88 7.19 -0.30 0.31
N HIS A 89 6.35 0.69 0.03
CA HIS A 89 6.78 2.08 0.05
C HIS A 89 6.74 2.71 1.45
N HIS A 90 6.38 1.94 2.49
CA HIS A 90 6.25 2.49 3.84
C HIS A 90 6.70 1.48 4.91
N ILE A 91 7.97 1.56 5.25
CA ILE A 91 8.56 0.88 6.41
C ILE A 91 9.40 1.88 7.20
N HIS A 92 9.63 1.62 8.48
CA HIS A 92 10.37 2.52 9.37
C HIS A 92 11.54 1.81 10.04
N ALA A 93 12.61 2.56 10.31
CA ALA A 93 13.75 2.10 11.10
C ALA A 93 13.60 2.38 12.61
N ALA A 94 12.61 3.15 13.04
CA ALA A 94 12.48 3.57 14.44
C ALA A 94 11.01 3.74 14.85
N GLY A 95 10.75 3.71 16.15
CA GLY A 95 9.41 3.90 16.74
C GLY A 95 8.48 2.68 16.70
N CYS A 96 7.31 2.79 17.33
CA CYS A 96 6.31 1.72 17.44
C CYS A 96 6.86 0.43 18.08
N GLN A 97 6.87 -0.70 17.37
CA GLN A 97 7.47 -1.95 17.86
C GLN A 97 8.99 -1.98 17.67
N HIS A 98 9.54 -1.12 16.82
CA HIS A 98 10.95 -0.78 16.93
C HIS A 98 11.18 0.02 18.20
N TYR A 99 12.44 0.14 18.52
CA TYR A 99 12.85 1.00 19.61
C TYR A 99 12.58 2.47 19.24
N ALA A 100 12.06 3.25 20.20
CA ALA A 100 12.21 4.71 20.15
C ALA A 100 13.68 5.12 20.41
N SER A 101 14.49 4.19 20.91
CA SER A 101 15.95 4.16 20.91
C SER A 101 16.39 2.83 21.56
N PRO A 102 17.49 2.19 21.11
CA PRO A 102 18.48 1.86 22.13
C PRO A 102 19.73 2.71 21.94
N THR A 103 20.05 3.10 20.70
CA THR A 103 20.58 4.45 20.36
C THR A 103 20.04 4.85 18.98
N GLU A 104 18.71 4.78 18.87
CA GLU A 104 17.88 5.50 17.87
C GLU A 104 17.47 4.77 16.58
N GLY A 105 17.35 3.45 16.65
CA GLY A 105 16.58 2.64 15.70
C GLY A 105 17.26 1.33 15.29
N VAL A 106 16.83 0.77 14.16
CA VAL A 106 17.51 -0.29 13.42
C VAL A 106 18.22 0.31 12.21
N HIS A 107 19.25 -0.36 11.68
CA HIS A 107 20.05 0.20 10.59
C HIS A 107 19.67 -0.41 9.24
N ALA A 108 20.10 0.25 8.15
CA ALA A 108 19.85 -0.21 6.79
C ALA A 108 20.17 -1.70 6.53
N PRO A 109 21.28 -2.29 7.04
CA PRO A 109 21.56 -3.72 6.85
C PRO A 109 20.51 -4.64 7.49
N ASP A 110 19.91 -4.23 8.61
CA ASP A 110 18.88 -4.99 9.30
C ASP A 110 17.59 -4.98 8.47
N MET A 111 17.17 -3.81 8.02
CA MET A 111 15.97 -3.68 7.19
C MET A 111 16.14 -4.41 5.85
N ALA A 112 17.29 -4.28 5.19
CA ALA A 112 17.58 -4.99 3.94
C ALA A 112 17.50 -6.51 4.10
N ARG A 113 17.89 -7.06 5.27
CA ARG A 113 17.76 -8.49 5.56
C ARG A 113 16.30 -8.94 5.61
N HIS A 114 15.42 -8.13 6.19
CA HIS A 114 13.98 -8.41 6.26
C HIS A 114 13.35 -8.36 4.87
N CYS A 115 13.66 -7.33 4.07
CA CYS A 115 13.20 -7.23 2.68
C CYS A 115 13.61 -8.46 1.86
N GLN A 116 14.89 -8.87 1.93
CA GLN A 116 15.37 -10.08 1.24
C GLN A 116 14.68 -11.36 1.71
N GLY A 117 14.38 -11.44 3.00
CA GLY A 117 13.70 -12.55 3.65
C GLY A 117 12.25 -12.73 3.23
N GLU A 118 11.53 -11.62 3.05
CA GLU A 118 10.13 -11.56 2.61
C GLU A 118 9.96 -11.43 1.09
N ASP A 119 11.07 -11.62 0.36
CA ASP A 119 11.19 -11.49 -1.09
C ASP A 119 10.69 -10.16 -1.67
N LEU A 120 10.84 -9.09 -0.88
CA LEU A 120 10.41 -7.74 -1.18
C LEU A 120 11.52 -7.01 -1.94
N LYS A 121 11.31 -6.72 -3.22
CA LYS A 121 12.36 -6.18 -4.11
C LYS A 121 12.68 -4.73 -3.81
N ILE A 122 11.68 -3.93 -3.42
CA ILE A 122 11.84 -2.54 -2.98
C ILE A 122 11.37 -2.38 -1.53
N GLY A 123 12.21 -1.82 -0.66
CA GLY A 123 11.77 -1.26 0.62
C GLY A 123 12.07 0.23 0.70
N ALA A 124 11.05 1.06 0.84
CA ALA A 124 11.24 2.49 1.11
C ALA A 124 11.17 2.73 2.63
N ASN A 125 12.34 2.92 3.22
CA ASN A 125 12.49 3.19 4.64
C ASN A 125 12.22 4.67 4.91
N LEU A 126 11.00 5.00 5.33
CA LEU A 126 10.57 6.36 5.54
C LEU A 126 11.05 6.86 6.91
N THR A 127 11.90 7.88 6.89
CA THR A 127 12.27 8.61 8.11
C THR A 127 11.07 9.46 8.53
N TRP A 128 10.79 9.44 9.83
CA TRP A 128 9.61 10.04 10.44
C TRP A 128 9.94 10.49 11.87
N GLY A 129 8.96 11.00 12.62
CA GLY A 129 9.17 11.73 13.87
C GLY A 129 10.05 11.03 14.91
N PRO A 130 9.75 9.78 15.29
CA PRO A 130 10.61 8.99 16.15
C PRO A 130 12.03 8.85 15.59
N CYS A 131 13.00 9.31 16.37
CA CYS A 131 14.42 9.31 16.00
C CYS A 131 14.75 10.11 14.72
N PHE A 132 13.90 11.06 14.31
CA PHE A 132 14.10 11.82 13.06
C PHE A 132 15.51 12.39 12.93
N ASP A 133 15.99 13.09 13.97
CA ASP A 133 17.30 13.76 13.93
C ASP A 133 18.48 12.81 13.81
N TYR A 134 18.32 11.56 14.24
CA TYR A 134 19.30 10.50 14.01
C TYR A 134 19.11 9.87 12.63
N GLN A 135 17.91 9.42 12.30
CA GLN A 135 17.65 8.63 11.09
C GLN A 135 17.83 9.44 9.80
N LYS A 136 17.65 10.76 9.84
CA LYS A 136 17.84 11.64 8.66
C LYS A 136 19.25 11.55 8.06
N GLN A 137 20.25 11.10 8.82
CA GLN A 137 21.61 10.90 8.32
C GLN A 137 21.74 9.79 7.26
N PHE A 138 20.78 8.87 7.19
CA PHE A 138 20.77 7.76 6.24
C PHE A 138 20.18 8.12 4.87
N PHE A 139 19.50 9.27 4.77
CA PHE A 139 19.00 9.76 3.50
C PHE A 139 20.14 10.23 2.60
N THR A 140 20.10 9.79 1.33
CA THR A 140 21.09 10.17 0.31
C THR A 140 20.47 10.65 -1.01
N GLY A 141 19.13 10.62 -1.12
CA GLY A 141 18.44 10.85 -2.39
C GLY A 141 18.69 9.76 -3.45
N ALA A 142 19.24 8.60 -3.05
CA ALA A 142 19.55 7.47 -3.91
C ALA A 142 19.31 6.14 -3.18
N GLU A 143 19.42 5.02 -3.91
CA GLU A 143 19.41 3.67 -3.35
C GLU A 143 20.54 3.52 -2.30
N ASP A 144 20.23 2.96 -1.13
CA ASP A 144 21.19 2.77 -0.06
C ASP A 144 22.27 1.75 -0.48
N LYS A 145 23.52 1.98 -0.03
CA LYS A 145 24.67 1.12 -0.30
C LYS A 145 24.51 -0.34 0.16
N VAL A 146 23.59 -0.62 1.08
CA VAL A 146 23.30 -2.01 1.51
C VAL A 146 22.47 -2.78 0.48
N SER A 147 21.91 -2.09 -0.51
CA SER A 147 21.13 -2.68 -1.59
C SER A 147 21.95 -3.73 -2.34
N ARG A 148 21.31 -4.86 -2.67
CA ARG A 148 21.90 -5.97 -3.41
C ARG A 148 20.91 -6.41 -4.46
N TYR A 149 21.17 -6.06 -5.71
CA TYR A 149 20.26 -6.37 -6.82
C TYR A 149 19.82 -7.86 -6.79
N PRO A 150 18.51 -8.14 -6.89
CA PRO A 150 17.40 -7.22 -7.18
C PRO A 150 16.67 -6.64 -5.94
N PHE A 151 17.29 -6.64 -4.76
CA PHE A 151 16.74 -6.09 -3.51
C PHE A 151 17.31 -4.70 -3.23
N LEU A 152 16.47 -3.68 -3.35
CA LEU A 152 16.85 -2.28 -3.20
C LEU A 152 16.16 -1.71 -1.97
N LEU A 153 16.93 -0.98 -1.17
CA LEU A 153 16.47 -0.21 -0.03
C LEU A 153 16.75 1.26 -0.33
N ARG A 154 15.82 2.15 -0.01
CA ARG A 154 16.05 3.60 -0.09
C ARG A 154 15.40 4.29 1.09
N TYR A 155 16.00 5.38 1.54
CA TYR A 155 15.42 6.26 2.55
C TYR A 155 14.68 7.41 1.88
N ASP A 156 13.49 7.69 2.38
CA ASP A 156 12.60 8.78 1.96
C ASP A 156 11.84 9.28 3.22
N ILE A 157 10.72 9.99 3.11
CA ILE A 157 10.06 10.63 4.27
C ILE A 157 8.60 10.20 4.41
N GLU A 158 8.19 9.94 5.66
CA GLU A 158 6.79 10.02 6.07
C GLU A 158 6.62 11.31 6.88
N VAL A 159 5.69 12.16 6.48
CA VAL A 159 5.33 13.38 7.24
C VAL A 159 4.45 12.96 8.40
N SER A 160 5.10 12.55 9.48
CA SER A 160 4.46 12.01 10.67
C SER A 160 5.28 12.28 11.92
N GLY A 161 4.67 12.85 12.95
CA GLY A 161 5.29 13.35 14.17
C GLY A 161 5.62 14.84 14.08
N PHE A 162 5.38 15.44 12.91
CA PHE A 162 5.72 16.82 12.58
C PHE A 162 4.82 17.37 11.46
N GLY A 163 4.87 18.68 11.25
CA GLY A 163 4.12 19.37 10.19
C GLY A 163 2.63 18.99 10.15
N SER A 164 2.18 18.47 9.00
CA SER A 164 0.79 18.13 8.69
C SER A 164 0.27 16.85 9.34
N HIS A 165 1.03 16.21 10.25
CA HIS A 165 0.67 14.91 10.85
C HIS A 165 -0.77 14.85 11.42
N ARG A 166 -1.32 15.95 11.93
CA ARG A 166 -2.69 15.98 12.51
C ARG A 166 -3.80 16.07 11.45
N SER A 167 -3.49 16.59 10.26
CA SER A 167 -4.42 16.71 9.15
C SER A 167 -4.35 15.50 8.21
N GLY A 168 -3.19 14.85 8.12
CA GLY A 168 -2.98 13.57 7.45
C GLY A 168 -1.49 13.28 7.26
N HIS A 169 -1.12 12.01 7.30
CA HIS A 169 0.27 11.57 7.07
C HIS A 169 0.49 11.40 5.58
N LEU A 170 1.70 11.74 5.14
CA LEU A 170 2.08 11.72 3.72
C LEU A 170 3.34 10.87 3.55
N CYS A 171 3.31 9.93 2.62
CA CYS A 171 4.50 9.30 2.07
C CYS A 171 5.05 10.18 0.94
N LEU A 172 6.33 10.55 1.04
CA LEU A 172 7.05 11.34 0.05
C LEU A 172 8.20 10.52 -0.51
N LEU A 173 8.00 9.92 -1.68
CA LEU A 173 8.96 9.00 -2.29
C LEU A 173 9.82 9.72 -3.34
N ARG A 174 11.00 9.18 -3.64
CA ARG A 174 11.89 9.71 -4.70
C ARG A 174 12.33 11.16 -4.42
N LEU A 175 12.49 11.53 -3.15
CA LEU A 175 12.99 12.86 -2.79
C LEU A 175 14.46 13.00 -3.21
N ARG A 176 14.85 14.21 -3.60
CA ARG A 176 16.25 14.62 -3.80
C ARG A 176 16.80 15.31 -2.56
N GLU A 177 15.95 16.13 -1.92
CA GLU A 177 16.18 16.78 -0.65
C GLU A 177 15.10 16.32 0.34
N GLN A 178 15.51 15.93 1.55
CA GLN A 178 14.58 15.43 2.57
C GLN A 178 14.03 16.52 3.50
N MET A 179 14.67 17.69 3.57
CA MET A 179 14.32 18.74 4.52
C MET A 179 13.50 19.83 3.86
N TYR A 180 12.31 20.07 4.40
CA TYR A 180 11.55 21.26 4.04
C TYR A 180 12.34 22.53 4.41
N PRO A 181 12.27 23.64 3.65
CA PRO A 181 12.98 24.86 3.98
C PRO A 181 12.55 25.46 5.33
N GLY A 182 13.50 26.00 6.10
CA GLY A 182 13.20 26.76 7.33
C GLY A 182 13.92 26.27 8.59
N GLY A 183 14.58 25.12 8.54
CA GLY A 183 15.39 24.61 9.64
C GLY A 183 16.05 23.27 9.29
N ASP A 184 16.53 22.57 10.31
CA ASP A 184 17.25 21.29 10.18
C ASP A 184 16.52 20.12 10.86
N SER A 185 15.31 20.32 11.38
CA SER A 185 14.52 19.31 12.10
C SER A 185 13.02 19.42 11.75
N MET A 186 12.13 19.24 12.71
CA MET A 186 10.71 18.98 12.46
C MET A 186 9.78 20.19 12.62
N ASP A 187 10.15 21.15 13.48
CA ASP A 187 9.24 22.20 13.95
C ASP A 187 8.82 23.23 12.89
N HIS A 188 9.59 23.33 11.80
CA HIS A 188 9.34 24.30 10.72
C HIS A 188 8.54 23.73 9.54
N TRP A 189 8.12 22.46 9.61
CA TRP A 189 7.36 21.84 8.53
C TRP A 189 5.93 22.38 8.44
N PRO A 190 5.36 22.49 7.22
CA PRO A 190 3.99 22.95 7.03
C PRO A 190 2.98 22.08 7.75
N THR A 191 1.99 22.71 8.38
CA THR A 191 0.82 22.07 8.97
C THR A 191 -0.29 21.84 7.96
N LEU A 192 -0.30 22.57 6.84
CA LEU A 192 -1.16 22.29 5.69
C LEU A 192 -0.46 21.28 4.76
N GLY A 193 -1.01 20.07 4.61
CA GLY A 193 -0.37 19.01 3.80
C GLY A 193 -0.10 19.41 2.34
N LEU A 194 -0.95 20.26 1.76
CA LEU A 194 -0.76 20.76 0.39
C LEU A 194 0.54 21.56 0.21
N ASN A 195 1.01 22.27 1.23
CA ASN A 195 2.28 23.01 1.16
C ASN A 195 3.49 22.06 1.13
N THR A 196 3.41 20.97 1.90
CA THR A 196 4.41 19.89 1.83
C THR A 196 4.41 19.21 0.46
N LEU A 197 3.23 18.91 -0.09
CA LEU A 197 3.10 18.33 -1.42
C LEU A 197 3.67 19.24 -2.52
N ARG A 198 3.42 20.56 -2.46
CA ARG A 198 4.03 21.53 -3.40
C ARG A 198 5.54 21.45 -3.41
N TRP A 199 6.17 21.40 -2.23
CA TRP A 199 7.62 21.28 -2.11
C TRP A 199 8.14 19.94 -2.64
N ALA A 200 7.49 18.84 -2.28
CA ALA A 200 7.90 17.51 -2.73
C ALA A 200 7.74 17.32 -4.24
N GLN A 201 6.60 17.71 -4.81
CA GLN A 201 6.34 17.62 -6.25
C GLN A 201 7.32 18.46 -7.08
N LYS A 202 7.73 19.63 -6.59
CA LYS A 202 8.68 20.51 -7.27
C LYS A 202 10.06 19.88 -7.50
N GLN A 203 10.45 18.88 -6.73
CA GLN A 203 11.69 18.13 -6.95
C GLN A 203 11.49 16.80 -7.70
N GLY A 204 10.24 16.49 -8.07
CA GLY A 204 9.83 15.27 -8.73
C GLY A 204 9.63 14.09 -7.77
N ALA A 205 9.20 14.33 -6.54
CA ALA A 205 8.78 13.25 -5.64
C ALA A 205 7.50 12.58 -6.15
N VAL A 206 7.24 11.34 -5.70
CA VAL A 206 5.96 10.65 -5.90
C VAL A 206 5.25 10.58 -4.54
N CYS A 207 4.08 11.20 -4.43
CA CYS A 207 3.49 11.55 -3.14
C CYS A 207 2.07 10.98 -2.96
N GLY A 208 1.74 10.59 -1.73
CA GLY A 208 0.42 10.07 -1.37
C GLY A 208 0.17 10.04 0.14
N PRO A 209 -1.09 10.01 0.59
CA PRO A 209 -1.40 9.80 2.00
C PRO A 209 -1.10 8.35 2.43
N ALA A 210 -0.66 8.19 3.68
CA ALA A 210 -0.44 6.91 4.35
C ALA A 210 -1.70 6.39 5.07
N HIS A 211 -1.70 5.09 5.44
CA HIS A 211 -2.67 4.34 6.24
C HIS A 211 -4.10 4.83 6.07
N SER A 212 -4.51 4.84 4.80
CA SER A 212 -5.50 5.78 4.27
C SER A 212 -6.85 5.74 4.96
N ALA A 213 -7.28 4.58 5.49
CA ALA A 213 -8.56 4.48 6.18
C ALA A 213 -8.62 5.26 7.50
N THR A 214 -7.50 5.68 8.09
CA THR A 214 -7.50 6.29 9.43
C THR A 214 -8.24 7.64 9.45
N GLY A 215 -9.41 7.68 10.09
CA GLY A 215 -10.32 8.84 10.08
C GLY A 215 -11.46 8.73 9.06
N LEU A 216 -11.49 7.65 8.26
CA LEU A 216 -12.48 7.42 7.21
C LEU A 216 -13.53 6.36 7.58
N GLN A 217 -13.63 6.01 8.87
CA GLN A 217 -14.48 4.91 9.34
C GLN A 217 -15.97 5.23 9.25
N VAL A 218 -16.71 4.32 8.62
CA VAL A 218 -18.19 4.31 8.57
C VAL A 218 -18.72 2.90 8.84
N PRO A 219 -19.93 2.74 9.41
CA PRO A 219 -20.48 1.45 9.81
C PRO A 219 -21.09 0.66 8.64
N THR A 220 -20.34 0.47 7.55
CA THR A 220 -20.73 -0.40 6.43
C THR A 220 -19.50 -0.96 5.71
N ASP A 221 -19.63 -2.17 5.15
CA ASP A 221 -18.67 -2.80 4.24
C ASP A 221 -19.10 -2.71 2.76
N GLU A 222 -20.20 -1.99 2.47
CA GLU A 222 -20.60 -1.65 1.10
C GLU A 222 -19.55 -0.79 0.40
N LEU A 223 -19.30 -1.08 -0.87
CA LEU A 223 -18.31 -0.39 -1.70
C LEU A 223 -18.82 -0.24 -3.15
N PRO A 224 -19.03 0.99 -3.65
CA PRO A 224 -19.00 2.25 -2.90
C PRO A 224 -20.19 2.38 -1.93
N ASN A 225 -20.02 3.14 -0.87
CA ASN A 225 -21.08 3.60 0.02
C ASN A 225 -21.03 5.14 0.13
N TYR A 226 -22.15 5.74 0.52
CA TYR A 226 -22.32 7.19 0.48
C TYR A 226 -22.45 7.81 1.88
N LEU A 227 -21.96 7.11 2.91
CA LEU A 227 -21.85 7.69 4.24
C LEU A 227 -20.66 8.65 4.26
N ILE A 228 -20.85 9.85 4.77
CA ILE A 228 -19.76 10.82 4.92
C ILE A 228 -18.92 10.41 6.13
N PRO A 229 -17.63 10.07 5.94
CA PRO A 229 -16.78 9.71 7.06
C PRO A 229 -16.47 10.92 7.94
N PRO A 230 -15.98 10.69 9.18
CA PRO A 230 -15.73 11.79 10.11
C PRO A 230 -14.53 12.67 9.75
N PHE A 231 -13.55 12.16 9.00
CA PHE A 231 -12.27 12.80 8.69
C PHE A 231 -11.42 13.14 9.94
N ASP A 232 -11.58 12.38 11.03
CA ASP A 232 -11.07 12.70 12.37
C ASP A 232 -9.74 12.00 12.74
N GLY A 233 -9.09 11.37 11.75
CA GLY A 233 -7.87 10.58 11.96
C GLY A 233 -6.60 11.20 11.36
N ILE A 234 -5.69 10.36 10.88
CA ILE A 234 -4.39 10.75 10.34
C ILE A 234 -4.09 10.15 8.96
N GLY A 235 -5.04 9.46 8.33
CA GLY A 235 -4.86 8.84 7.02
C GLY A 235 -5.14 9.80 5.88
N ALA A 236 -5.89 9.35 4.87
CA ALA A 236 -6.22 10.09 3.65
C ALA A 236 -7.32 11.16 3.87
N ASN A 237 -7.21 11.98 4.92
CA ASN A 237 -8.23 12.96 5.22
C ASN A 237 -8.15 14.17 4.28
N GLU A 238 -7.03 14.90 4.26
CA GLU A 238 -6.83 16.05 3.35
C GLU A 238 -6.79 15.65 1.87
N TYR A 239 -6.69 14.35 1.57
CA TYR A 239 -6.72 13.81 0.20
C TYR A 239 -7.92 14.34 -0.60
N ILE A 240 -9.12 14.42 0.00
CA ILE A 240 -10.33 14.88 -0.71
C ILE A 240 -10.19 16.32 -1.24
N MET A 241 -9.41 17.15 -0.55
CA MET A 241 -9.07 18.51 -0.96
C MET A 241 -7.86 18.49 -1.89
N ALA A 242 -6.77 17.82 -1.51
CA ALA A 242 -5.50 17.84 -2.22
C ALA A 242 -5.60 17.27 -3.63
N VAL A 243 -6.41 16.23 -3.85
CA VAL A 243 -6.63 15.61 -5.18
C VAL A 243 -7.18 16.59 -6.22
N THR A 244 -7.78 17.71 -5.79
CA THR A 244 -8.33 18.75 -6.67
C THR A 244 -7.30 19.75 -7.18
N HIS A 245 -6.05 19.67 -6.69
CA HIS A 245 -4.99 20.63 -6.96
C HIS A 245 -3.95 20.09 -7.92
N GLU A 246 -3.46 20.99 -8.76
CA GLU A 246 -2.18 20.85 -9.44
C GLU A 246 -1.18 21.80 -8.78
N VAL A 247 0.08 21.41 -8.75
CA VAL A 247 1.21 22.14 -8.15
C VAL A 247 2.38 22.17 -9.13
N GLU A 248 3.37 23.02 -8.88
CA GLU A 248 4.55 23.11 -9.74
C GLU A 248 5.38 21.81 -9.65
N GLY A 249 5.60 21.13 -10.77
CA GLY A 249 6.49 19.99 -10.91
C GLY A 249 7.95 20.40 -11.21
N PRO A 250 8.86 19.42 -11.40
CA PRO A 250 10.30 19.68 -11.55
C PRO A 250 10.68 20.54 -12.76
N ASP A 251 9.88 20.50 -13.81
CA ASP A 251 10.10 21.28 -15.03
C ASP A 251 9.30 22.61 -15.04
N GLY A 252 8.76 23.02 -13.89
CA GLY A 252 7.88 24.20 -13.75
C GLY A 252 6.46 24.00 -14.31
N LYS A 253 6.15 22.80 -14.83
CA LYS A 253 4.82 22.46 -15.36
C LYS A 253 3.90 21.99 -14.23
N PRO A 254 2.59 22.29 -14.31
CA PRO A 254 1.63 21.74 -13.35
C PRO A 254 1.62 20.20 -13.38
N VAL A 255 1.66 19.60 -12.19
CA VAL A 255 1.46 18.17 -11.93
C VAL A 255 0.40 17.99 -10.83
N PRO A 256 -0.29 16.86 -10.75
CA PRO A 256 -1.19 16.59 -9.62
C PRO A 256 -0.49 16.76 -8.28
N ALA A 257 -1.16 17.31 -7.27
CA ALA A 257 -0.58 17.39 -5.93
C ALA A 257 -0.39 16.00 -5.28
N VAL A 258 -1.24 15.04 -5.66
CA VAL A 258 -1.26 13.68 -5.13
C VAL A 258 -1.17 12.70 -6.29
N ASP A 259 -0.22 11.76 -6.23
CA ASP A 259 -0.01 10.74 -7.27
C ASP A 259 -0.73 9.44 -6.94
N PHE A 260 -0.66 9.02 -5.67
CA PHE A 260 -1.25 7.76 -5.20
C PHE A 260 -1.91 7.92 -3.83
N MET A 261 -2.66 6.88 -3.42
CA MET A 261 -3.14 6.67 -2.06
C MET A 261 -2.58 5.32 -1.55
N SER A 262 -2.06 5.29 -0.33
CA SER A 262 -1.61 4.05 0.27
C SER A 262 -2.78 3.13 0.62
N THR A 263 -2.57 1.83 0.46
CA THR A 263 -3.57 0.78 0.71
C THR A 263 -2.89 -0.47 1.26
N ALA A 264 -3.68 -1.49 1.56
CA ALA A 264 -3.21 -2.82 1.99
C ALA A 264 -2.81 -2.92 3.47
N ASP A 265 -2.65 -1.81 4.17
CA ASP A 265 -2.29 -1.78 5.59
C ASP A 265 -3.47 -1.50 6.53
N THR A 266 -4.54 -0.87 6.04
CA THR A 266 -5.79 -0.59 6.77
C THR A 266 -7.01 -1.23 6.08
N ALA A 267 -8.23 -0.94 6.55
CA ALA A 267 -9.40 -1.67 6.08
C ALA A 267 -9.77 -1.31 4.62
N PRO A 268 -9.92 -2.31 3.73
CA PRO A 268 -10.05 -2.12 2.28
C PRO A 268 -11.26 -1.27 1.86
N HIS A 269 -12.39 -1.41 2.54
CA HIS A 269 -13.63 -0.70 2.18
C HIS A 269 -13.53 0.79 2.51
N TRP A 270 -12.88 1.17 3.61
CA TRP A 270 -12.65 2.59 3.93
C TRP A 270 -11.57 3.21 3.03
N GLU A 271 -10.48 2.49 2.77
CA GLU A 271 -9.45 2.91 1.81
C GLU A 271 -10.06 3.13 0.41
N LEU A 272 -10.70 2.10 -0.15
CA LEU A 272 -11.18 2.14 -1.53
C LEU A 272 -12.37 3.08 -1.73
N ASN A 273 -13.20 3.36 -0.71
CA ASN A 273 -14.41 4.16 -0.91
C ASN A 273 -14.12 5.59 -1.35
N ILE A 274 -13.22 6.28 -0.63
CA ILE A 274 -12.83 7.65 -0.99
C ILE A 274 -12.16 7.70 -2.37
N TRP A 275 -11.30 6.72 -2.68
CA TRP A 275 -10.63 6.61 -3.97
C TRP A 275 -11.63 6.34 -5.11
N TYR A 276 -12.59 5.44 -4.92
CA TYR A 276 -13.63 5.19 -5.92
C TYR A 276 -14.47 6.46 -6.21
N HIS A 277 -14.80 7.23 -5.18
CA HIS A 277 -15.53 8.49 -5.38
C HIS A 277 -14.71 9.55 -6.11
N THR A 278 -13.42 9.71 -5.80
CA THR A 278 -12.56 10.67 -6.51
C THR A 278 -12.28 10.24 -7.96
N LEU A 279 -12.12 8.94 -8.23
CA LEU A 279 -12.07 8.41 -9.60
C LEU A 279 -13.39 8.66 -10.35
N ASN A 280 -14.54 8.48 -9.68
CA ASN A 280 -15.85 8.78 -10.25
C ASN A 280 -16.04 10.28 -10.52
N ALA A 281 -15.41 11.15 -9.73
CA ALA A 281 -15.31 12.58 -10.00
C ALA A 281 -14.34 12.92 -11.14
N GLY A 282 -13.63 11.95 -11.71
CA GLY A 282 -12.73 12.10 -12.84
C GLY A 282 -11.29 12.46 -12.48
N PHE A 283 -10.93 12.38 -11.20
CA PHE A 283 -9.51 12.42 -10.81
C PHE A 283 -8.82 11.11 -11.19
N ARG A 284 -7.50 11.17 -11.34
CA ARG A 284 -6.70 10.05 -11.85
C ARG A 284 -5.57 9.69 -10.90
N THR A 285 -5.82 9.69 -9.59
CA THR A 285 -4.84 9.19 -8.61
C THR A 285 -4.73 7.67 -8.67
N ARG A 286 -3.60 7.15 -8.22
CA ARG A 286 -3.28 5.72 -8.16
C ARG A 286 -3.46 5.15 -6.76
N ILE A 287 -3.30 3.84 -6.62
CA ILE A 287 -3.08 3.17 -5.33
C ILE A 287 -1.74 2.45 -5.33
N SER A 288 -1.10 2.43 -4.15
CA SER A 288 0.10 1.63 -3.87
C SER A 288 -0.07 0.91 -2.54
N GLY A 289 0.45 -0.31 -2.42
CA GLY A 289 0.37 -1.14 -1.24
C GLY A 289 1.50 -0.87 -0.26
N GLU A 290 1.17 -0.78 1.02
CA GLU A 290 2.13 -0.50 2.09
C GLU A 290 1.89 -1.39 3.31
N THR A 291 2.86 -1.44 4.23
CA THR A 291 2.70 -2.15 5.50
C THR A 291 2.69 -1.22 6.72
N ASP A 292 3.33 -0.04 6.61
CA ASP A 292 3.67 0.80 7.77
C ASP A 292 4.35 -0.05 8.85
N PHE A 293 5.39 -0.78 8.41
CA PHE A 293 6.13 -1.68 9.31
C PHE A 293 7.05 -0.85 10.22
N PRO A 294 7.08 -1.04 11.55
CA PRO A 294 6.33 -2.03 12.32
C PRO A 294 5.16 -1.43 13.12
N CYS A 295 4.62 -0.28 12.69
CA CYS A 295 3.58 0.45 13.40
C CYS A 295 2.20 -0.19 13.25
N ILE A 296 1.77 -0.46 12.02
CA ILE A 296 0.50 -1.16 11.78
C ILE A 296 0.70 -2.66 11.81
N TYR A 297 1.75 -3.19 11.18
CA TYR A 297 2.10 -4.61 11.25
C TYR A 297 3.52 -4.82 11.74
N GLY A 298 3.67 -5.53 12.85
CA GLY A 298 4.98 -5.92 13.38
C GLY A 298 5.46 -7.26 12.86
N GLU A 299 4.59 -8.03 12.22
CA GLU A 299 4.84 -9.42 11.88
C GLU A 299 5.94 -9.53 10.82
N ARG A 300 5.94 -8.66 9.80
CA ARG A 300 6.92 -8.65 8.70
C ARG A 300 6.73 -7.42 7.79
N VAL A 301 7.79 -7.03 7.08
CA VAL A 301 7.71 -6.05 5.96
C VAL A 301 6.95 -6.64 4.77
N GLY A 302 6.32 -5.77 3.97
CA GLY A 302 5.59 -6.15 2.77
C GLY A 302 4.38 -7.03 3.05
N MET A 303 3.67 -6.87 4.17
CA MET A 303 2.37 -7.52 4.34
C MET A 303 1.33 -6.91 3.41
N GLY A 304 1.34 -5.58 3.25
CA GLY A 304 0.80 -4.92 2.08
C GLY A 304 1.94 -4.53 1.15
N ARG A 305 1.76 -4.74 -0.14
CA ARG A 305 2.81 -4.51 -1.14
C ARG A 305 2.21 -4.15 -2.50
N SER A 306 2.97 -3.38 -3.27
CA SER A 306 2.74 -3.13 -4.68
C SER A 306 3.56 -4.06 -5.55
N TYR A 307 3.02 -4.45 -6.69
CA TYR A 307 3.76 -5.08 -7.78
C TYR A 307 3.75 -4.13 -8.97
N VAL A 308 4.92 -3.59 -9.30
CA VAL A 308 5.07 -2.60 -10.36
C VAL A 308 5.75 -3.22 -11.56
N LYS A 309 5.18 -3.02 -12.74
CA LYS A 309 5.81 -3.46 -14.00
C LYS A 309 6.93 -2.48 -14.37
N VAL A 310 8.16 -2.98 -14.41
CA VAL A 310 9.33 -2.22 -14.87
C VAL A 310 9.94 -2.93 -16.06
N ASP A 311 10.10 -2.19 -17.16
CA ASP A 311 10.82 -2.68 -18.33
C ASP A 311 12.33 -2.57 -18.10
N GLY A 312 13.05 -3.65 -18.38
CA GLY A 312 14.51 -3.68 -18.19
C GLY A 312 14.93 -3.85 -16.72
N ARG A 313 16.00 -3.16 -16.33
CA ARG A 313 16.60 -3.31 -15.01
C ARG A 313 15.78 -2.56 -13.96
N LEU A 314 15.40 -3.27 -12.89
CA LEU A 314 14.80 -2.64 -11.70
C LEU A 314 15.75 -1.60 -11.10
N THR A 315 15.22 -0.39 -10.92
CA THR A 315 15.75 0.68 -10.07
C THR A 315 14.61 1.23 -9.23
N TYR A 316 14.93 1.89 -8.11
CA TYR A 316 13.92 2.54 -7.28
C TYR A 316 13.13 3.60 -8.05
N ASP A 317 13.83 4.44 -8.83
CA ASP A 317 13.19 5.51 -9.60
C ASP A 317 12.21 4.98 -10.65
N ALA A 318 12.57 3.88 -11.34
CA ALA A 318 11.68 3.24 -12.32
C ALA A 318 10.47 2.59 -11.64
N TRP A 319 10.64 2.05 -10.43
CA TRP A 319 9.55 1.51 -9.64
C TRP A 319 8.58 2.62 -9.18
N CYS A 320 9.08 3.75 -8.67
CA CYS A 320 8.26 4.92 -8.33
C CYS A 320 7.55 5.50 -9.56
N ALA A 321 8.22 5.61 -10.71
CA ALA A 321 7.60 6.05 -11.96
C ALA A 321 6.46 5.12 -12.42
N GLY A 322 6.60 3.81 -12.18
CA GLY A 322 5.53 2.86 -12.44
C GLY A 322 4.33 3.02 -11.51
N ILE A 323 4.53 3.41 -10.24
CA ILE A 323 3.45 3.80 -9.33
C ILE A 323 2.73 5.03 -9.85
N GLU A 324 3.46 6.09 -10.18
CA GLU A 324 2.95 7.35 -10.74
C GLU A 324 2.10 7.10 -12.00
N ALA A 325 2.61 6.25 -12.91
CA ALA A 325 1.89 5.85 -14.11
C ALA A 325 0.63 4.98 -13.82
N GLY A 326 0.57 4.32 -12.66
CA GLY A 326 -0.45 3.31 -12.34
C GLY A 326 -0.19 1.96 -12.98
N ARG A 327 1.06 1.67 -13.36
CA ARG A 327 1.49 0.40 -13.95
C ARG A 327 1.72 -0.67 -12.86
N CYS A 328 0.78 -0.76 -11.92
CA CYS A 328 0.89 -1.59 -10.73
C CYS A 328 -0.46 -2.11 -10.21
N TYR A 329 -0.39 -3.19 -9.44
CA TYR A 329 -1.47 -3.67 -8.60
C TYR A 329 -0.97 -3.87 -7.16
N VAL A 330 -1.87 -3.88 -6.21
CA VAL A 330 -1.57 -4.01 -4.77
C VAL A 330 -2.13 -5.31 -4.22
N GLY A 331 -1.58 -5.81 -3.12
CA GLY A 331 -2.15 -6.92 -2.36
C GLY A 331 -1.21 -7.48 -1.29
N ASP A 332 -1.56 -8.66 -0.76
CA ASP A 332 -0.81 -9.36 0.29
C ASP A 332 0.22 -10.37 -0.25
N GLY A 333 0.38 -10.41 -1.58
CA GLY A 333 1.26 -11.32 -2.32
C GLY A 333 0.83 -12.77 -2.39
N ARG A 334 -0.41 -13.09 -1.99
CA ARG A 334 -1.02 -14.43 -2.18
C ARG A 334 -1.86 -14.52 -3.44
N SER A 335 -2.21 -13.39 -4.04
CA SER A 335 -2.84 -13.31 -5.35
C SER A 335 -2.18 -12.24 -6.22
N HIS A 336 -2.23 -12.46 -7.54
CA HIS A 336 -1.58 -11.64 -8.55
C HIS A 336 -2.55 -11.33 -9.69
N LEU A 337 -2.55 -10.06 -10.12
CA LEU A 337 -3.38 -9.53 -11.20
C LEU A 337 -2.45 -8.91 -12.27
N MET A 338 -1.67 -9.75 -12.95
CA MET A 338 -0.59 -9.33 -13.85
C MET A 338 -1.10 -9.03 -15.25
N ASP A 339 -0.38 -8.14 -15.94
CA ASP A 339 -0.53 -7.82 -17.36
C ASP A 339 -1.98 -7.51 -17.78
N MET A 340 -2.71 -6.83 -16.89
CA MET A 340 -4.05 -6.32 -17.16
C MET A 340 -4.04 -5.41 -18.39
N ARG A 341 -5.01 -5.63 -19.28
CA ARG A 341 -5.26 -4.80 -20.47
C ARG A 341 -6.75 -4.63 -20.73
N VAL A 342 -7.13 -3.49 -21.31
CA VAL A 342 -8.47 -3.24 -21.84
C VAL A 342 -8.35 -3.08 -23.35
N ASN A 343 -9.02 -3.96 -24.10
CA ASN A 343 -8.70 -4.24 -25.50
C ASN A 343 -7.19 -4.53 -25.63
N ASP A 344 -6.49 -3.73 -26.44
CA ASP A 344 -5.05 -3.83 -26.67
C ASP A 344 -4.23 -2.84 -25.82
N LEU A 345 -4.87 -2.07 -24.94
CA LEU A 345 -4.20 -1.09 -24.08
C LEU A 345 -3.75 -1.74 -22.77
N PRO A 346 -2.44 -1.91 -22.51
CA PRO A 346 -1.94 -2.37 -21.23
C PRO A 346 -2.15 -1.32 -20.14
N LEU A 347 -2.40 -1.78 -18.91
CA LEU A 347 -2.46 -0.93 -17.72
C LEU A 347 -1.16 -0.12 -17.59
N GLY A 348 -1.26 1.17 -17.25
CA GLY A 348 -0.15 2.08 -17.01
C GLY A 348 0.53 2.63 -18.28
N GLU A 349 0.17 2.14 -19.46
CA GLU A 349 0.69 2.66 -20.73
C GLU A 349 -0.25 3.72 -21.31
N LYS A 350 0.31 4.69 -22.06
CA LYS A 350 -0.46 5.78 -22.69
C LYS A 350 -1.41 6.50 -21.71
N GLY A 351 -0.96 6.70 -20.47
CA GLY A 351 -1.75 7.33 -19.41
C GLY A 351 -2.91 6.49 -18.86
N SER A 352 -2.92 5.18 -19.14
CA SER A 352 -4.04 4.27 -18.88
C SER A 352 -5.35 4.77 -19.50
N GLU A 353 -5.30 5.38 -20.68
CA GLU A 353 -6.48 5.98 -21.33
C GLU A 353 -6.85 5.27 -22.65
N LEU A 354 -8.07 4.72 -22.69
CA LEU A 354 -8.72 4.23 -23.89
C LEU A 354 -9.79 5.23 -24.34
N ARG A 355 -9.84 5.53 -25.64
CA ARG A 355 -10.86 6.42 -26.23
C ARG A 355 -11.79 5.61 -27.13
N LEU A 356 -13.09 5.82 -26.97
CA LEU A 356 -14.16 5.25 -27.76
C LEU A 356 -14.99 6.37 -28.36
N ASP A 357 -15.34 6.30 -29.64
CA ASP A 357 -16.17 7.32 -30.29
C ASP A 357 -17.63 7.26 -29.81
N ALA A 358 -18.11 6.07 -29.46
CA ALA A 358 -19.46 5.80 -28.99
C ALA A 358 -19.43 4.66 -27.95
N PRO A 359 -20.53 4.44 -27.19
CA PRO A 359 -20.66 3.28 -26.31
C PRO A 359 -20.29 1.97 -27.01
N ALA A 360 -19.49 1.13 -26.35
CA ALA A 360 -19.01 -0.12 -26.91
C ALA A 360 -18.74 -1.17 -25.84
N THR A 361 -18.63 -2.43 -26.26
CA THR A 361 -18.10 -3.49 -25.39
C THR A 361 -16.58 -3.51 -25.52
N VAL A 362 -15.89 -3.58 -24.39
CA VAL A 362 -14.43 -3.74 -24.33
C VAL A 362 -14.08 -5.10 -23.74
N THR A 363 -12.96 -5.67 -24.19
CA THR A 363 -12.44 -6.89 -23.57
C THR A 363 -11.41 -6.54 -22.48
N VAL A 364 -11.67 -6.93 -21.24
CA VAL A 364 -10.70 -6.82 -20.14
C VAL A 364 -9.98 -8.16 -19.99
N ARG A 365 -8.64 -8.18 -20.07
CA ARG A 365 -7.84 -9.40 -19.88
C ARG A 365 -6.77 -9.20 -18.81
N ALA A 366 -6.39 -10.28 -18.12
CA ALA A 366 -5.25 -10.31 -17.21
C ALA A 366 -4.78 -11.75 -16.96
N ASP A 367 -3.51 -11.89 -16.58
CA ASP A 367 -2.96 -13.13 -16.04
C ASP A 367 -3.13 -13.14 -14.52
N VAL A 368 -3.89 -14.12 -14.03
CA VAL A 368 -4.28 -14.20 -12.64
C VAL A 368 -3.77 -15.48 -12.01
N ALA A 369 -3.23 -15.36 -10.80
CA ALA A 369 -2.86 -16.48 -9.95
C ALA A 369 -3.26 -16.19 -8.51
N ALA A 370 -3.60 -17.23 -7.76
CA ALA A 370 -3.92 -17.13 -6.34
C ALA A 370 -3.52 -18.44 -5.66
N LEU A 371 -3.04 -18.39 -4.42
CA LEU A 371 -2.73 -19.57 -3.63
C LEU A 371 -3.39 -19.53 -2.25
N LEU A 372 -4.36 -20.42 -2.07
CA LEU A 372 -4.95 -20.74 -0.78
C LEU A 372 -4.44 -22.10 -0.28
N PRO A 373 -4.33 -22.32 1.04
CA PRO A 373 -4.28 -23.66 1.60
C PRO A 373 -5.53 -24.46 1.23
N GLU A 374 -5.43 -25.79 1.22
CA GLU A 374 -6.56 -26.67 0.91
C GLU A 374 -7.71 -26.48 1.92
N GLN A 375 -7.36 -26.46 3.20
CA GLN A 375 -8.32 -26.24 4.27
C GLN A 375 -8.45 -24.75 4.59
N PRO A 376 -9.66 -24.25 4.91
CA PRO A 376 -9.84 -22.90 5.39
C PRO A 376 -9.04 -22.59 6.65
N ASP A 377 -8.53 -21.36 6.75
CA ASP A 377 -7.96 -20.85 7.98
C ASP A 377 -9.06 -20.22 8.84
N GLU A 378 -9.56 -21.01 9.80
CA GLU A 378 -10.60 -20.60 10.75
C GLU A 378 -10.19 -19.41 11.64
N THR A 379 -8.89 -19.08 11.69
CA THR A 379 -8.41 -17.88 12.39
C THR A 379 -8.63 -16.59 11.60
N LEU A 380 -9.08 -16.66 10.34
CA LEU A 380 -9.39 -15.49 9.51
C LEU A 380 -10.85 -15.48 9.03
N ARG A 381 -11.49 -16.65 8.98
CA ARG A 381 -12.87 -16.83 8.53
C ARG A 381 -13.87 -16.11 9.42
N GLY A 382 -14.71 -15.25 8.84
CA GLY A 382 -15.80 -14.56 9.54
C GLY A 382 -15.36 -13.62 10.66
N GLN A 383 -14.05 -13.40 10.86
CA GLN A 383 -13.54 -12.56 11.93
C GLN A 383 -13.77 -11.09 11.61
N LYS A 384 -14.84 -10.56 12.20
CA LYS A 384 -14.99 -9.14 12.49
C LYS A 384 -14.19 -8.83 13.74
N ALA A 385 -13.63 -7.63 13.82
CA ALA A 385 -12.99 -7.25 15.07
C ALA A 385 -14.05 -7.07 16.17
N PRO A 386 -13.68 -7.33 17.45
CA PRO A 386 -14.66 -7.37 18.54
C PRO A 386 -15.37 -6.02 18.69
N PRO A 387 -16.68 -6.00 19.04
CA PRO A 387 -17.33 -4.78 19.50
C PRO A 387 -16.53 -4.17 20.68
N ASN A 388 -16.32 -2.85 20.68
CA ASN A 388 -15.66 -2.09 21.75
C ASN A 388 -14.14 -2.33 21.96
N THR A 389 -13.35 -2.59 20.92
CA THR A 389 -11.87 -2.40 20.97
C THR A 389 -11.44 -0.92 21.01
N ALA A 390 -12.29 -0.04 21.56
CA ALA A 390 -12.19 1.41 21.54
C ALA A 390 -11.07 1.99 22.43
N ASP A 391 -10.50 1.19 23.34
CA ASP A 391 -9.58 1.67 24.39
C ASP A 391 -8.14 1.15 24.20
N LEU A 392 -7.54 1.44 23.05
CA LEU A 392 -6.08 1.42 22.89
C LEU A 392 -5.55 2.86 22.82
N PRO A 393 -4.40 3.17 23.45
CA PRO A 393 -3.91 4.54 23.64
C PRO A 393 -3.35 5.11 22.33
N MET A 394 -4.22 5.52 21.40
CA MET A 394 -3.94 6.46 20.30
C MET A 394 -5.20 6.89 19.52
N GLY A 395 -6.41 6.86 20.11
CA GLY A 395 -7.62 7.39 19.46
C GLY A 395 -8.10 6.62 18.22
N ARG A 396 -7.93 5.30 18.22
CA ARG A 396 -8.01 4.45 17.02
C ARG A 396 -9.28 3.55 17.02
N ARG A 397 -10.38 3.97 16.38
CA ARG A 397 -11.58 3.12 16.07
C ARG A 397 -11.34 2.17 14.87
N TYR A 398 -10.32 1.33 14.89
CA TYR A 398 -9.79 0.71 13.64
C TYR A 398 -10.58 -0.50 13.12
N ASP A 399 -11.57 -0.98 13.86
CA ASP A 399 -11.76 -2.43 13.93
C ASP A 399 -13.25 -2.82 13.99
N ALA A 400 -14.10 -2.24 13.12
CA ALA A 400 -15.52 -2.59 13.08
C ALA A 400 -15.84 -3.82 12.20
N PHE A 401 -15.04 -4.11 11.17
CA PHE A 401 -15.38 -5.12 10.15
C PHE A 401 -14.34 -6.24 9.97
N TYR A 402 -13.07 -5.98 10.26
CA TYR A 402 -11.99 -6.94 10.05
C TYR A 402 -10.98 -6.85 11.19
N ARG A 403 -10.56 -8.01 11.71
CA ARG A 403 -9.33 -8.11 12.51
C ARG A 403 -8.12 -8.13 11.56
N LYS A 404 -7.01 -7.49 11.93
CA LYS A 404 -5.74 -7.64 11.19
C LYS A 404 -5.40 -9.13 10.96
N PRO A 405 -4.87 -9.51 9.78
CA PRO A 405 -4.64 -8.68 8.60
C PRO A 405 -5.94 -8.26 7.90
N TYR A 406 -6.01 -6.98 7.52
CA TYR A 406 -7.18 -6.41 6.85
C TYR A 406 -7.31 -6.92 5.41
N TRP A 407 -6.23 -6.84 4.65
CA TRP A 407 -6.13 -7.40 3.30
C TRP A 407 -5.55 -8.81 3.37
N HIS A 408 -6.30 -9.80 2.90
CA HIS A 408 -5.84 -11.19 2.92
C HIS A 408 -6.65 -12.09 1.98
N LEU A 409 -5.97 -12.95 1.21
CA LEU A 409 -6.63 -13.85 0.26
C LEU A 409 -7.64 -14.80 0.89
N GLU A 410 -7.38 -15.30 2.10
CA GLU A 410 -8.30 -16.19 2.81
C GLU A 410 -9.70 -15.58 2.98
N ARG A 411 -9.79 -14.25 3.12
CA ARG A 411 -11.08 -13.55 3.25
C ARG A 411 -11.88 -13.53 1.95
N ALA A 412 -11.22 -13.76 0.81
CA ALA A 412 -11.84 -13.88 -0.51
C ALA A 412 -12.27 -15.32 -0.83
N ARG A 413 -11.98 -16.31 0.04
CA ARG A 413 -12.37 -17.71 -0.16
C ARG A 413 -13.88 -17.84 -0.27
N ILE A 414 -14.34 -18.64 -1.23
CA ILE A 414 -15.76 -18.98 -1.39
C ILE A 414 -16.09 -20.24 -0.58
N GLY A 415 -16.79 -20.08 0.55
CA GLY A 415 -17.19 -21.20 1.41
C GLY A 415 -15.99 -22.02 1.88
N ASP A 416 -16.10 -23.35 1.81
CA ASP A 416 -15.01 -24.28 2.13
C ASP A 416 -14.15 -24.65 0.91
N THR A 417 -14.39 -24.01 -0.24
CA THR A 417 -13.68 -24.32 -1.48
C THR A 417 -12.29 -23.71 -1.49
N ARG A 418 -11.42 -24.18 -2.39
CA ARG A 418 -10.13 -23.55 -2.71
C ARG A 418 -10.27 -22.61 -3.92
N THR A 419 -11.28 -21.74 -3.91
CA THR A 419 -11.57 -20.83 -5.01
C THR A 419 -11.81 -19.41 -4.53
N VAL A 420 -11.52 -18.44 -5.41
CA VAL A 420 -11.65 -17.00 -5.15
C VAL A 420 -12.34 -16.29 -6.31
N PRO A 421 -13.08 -15.19 -6.04
CA PRO A 421 -13.69 -14.38 -7.08
C PRO A 421 -12.69 -13.37 -7.65
N VAL A 422 -12.62 -13.29 -8.98
CA VAL A 422 -12.00 -12.17 -9.70
C VAL A 422 -13.12 -11.33 -10.31
N GLU A 423 -13.15 -10.05 -9.96
CA GLU A 423 -14.21 -9.12 -10.33
C GLU A 423 -13.67 -8.02 -11.26
N VAL A 424 -14.45 -7.70 -12.30
CA VAL A 424 -14.27 -6.46 -13.06
C VAL A 424 -15.07 -5.37 -12.38
N ILE A 425 -14.38 -4.28 -12.06
CA ILE A 425 -14.96 -3.09 -11.43
C ILE A 425 -15.12 -2.01 -12.49
N VAL A 426 -16.32 -1.47 -12.63
CA VAL A 426 -16.60 -0.28 -13.45
C VAL A 426 -17.19 0.78 -12.54
N ASN A 427 -16.53 1.93 -12.43
CA ASN A 427 -16.99 3.06 -11.62
C ASN A 427 -17.30 2.72 -10.15
N GLY A 428 -16.58 1.73 -9.60
CA GLY A 428 -16.69 1.28 -8.23
C GLY A 428 -17.54 0.03 -8.03
N TYR A 429 -18.32 -0.37 -9.04
CA TYR A 429 -19.24 -1.50 -8.92
C TYR A 429 -18.71 -2.76 -9.62
N PRO A 430 -18.83 -3.95 -9.00
CA PRO A 430 -18.51 -5.21 -9.68
C PRO A 430 -19.56 -5.53 -10.75
N VAL A 431 -19.18 -5.45 -12.02
CA VAL A 431 -20.09 -5.67 -13.16
C VAL A 431 -19.94 -7.05 -13.80
N ALA A 432 -18.82 -7.71 -13.58
CA ALA A 432 -18.56 -9.06 -14.05
C ALA A 432 -17.70 -9.81 -13.04
N LYS A 433 -17.83 -11.14 -13.01
CA LYS A 433 -17.14 -12.01 -12.06
C LYS A 433 -16.80 -13.35 -12.69
N LYS A 434 -15.58 -13.84 -12.42
CA LYS A 434 -15.16 -15.22 -12.68
C LYS A 434 -14.62 -15.81 -11.38
N VAL A 435 -14.94 -17.07 -11.13
CA VAL A 435 -14.37 -17.83 -10.01
C VAL A 435 -13.20 -18.63 -10.53
N ILE A 436 -12.06 -18.54 -9.86
CA ILE A 436 -10.84 -19.27 -10.24
C ILE A 436 -10.38 -20.20 -9.10
N PRO A 437 -9.73 -21.33 -9.42
CA PRO A 437 -8.98 -22.10 -8.44
C PRO A 437 -7.83 -21.27 -7.86
N ALA A 438 -7.68 -21.29 -6.53
CA ALA A 438 -6.55 -20.70 -5.83
C ALA A 438 -5.47 -21.76 -5.53
N ASP A 439 -5.01 -22.44 -6.58
CA ASP A 439 -4.08 -23.57 -6.53
C ASP A 439 -2.61 -23.19 -6.83
N GLY A 440 -2.34 -21.90 -7.05
CA GLY A 440 -1.03 -21.36 -7.41
C GLY A 440 -0.74 -21.33 -8.90
N SER A 441 -1.60 -21.90 -9.76
CA SER A 441 -1.38 -21.87 -11.21
C SER A 441 -1.83 -20.54 -11.82
N GLU A 442 -1.01 -20.00 -12.70
CA GLU A 442 -1.32 -18.81 -13.48
C GLU A 442 -2.29 -19.13 -14.63
N ARG A 443 -3.26 -18.24 -14.86
CA ARG A 443 -4.29 -18.39 -15.89
C ARG A 443 -4.65 -17.03 -16.49
N GLU A 444 -4.72 -16.96 -17.81
CA GLU A 444 -5.34 -15.81 -18.47
C GLU A 444 -6.86 -15.86 -18.25
N ILE A 445 -7.44 -14.73 -17.86
CA ILE A 445 -8.90 -14.53 -17.83
C ILE A 445 -9.28 -13.35 -18.71
N SER A 446 -10.49 -13.42 -19.26
CA SER A 446 -11.07 -12.36 -20.10
C SER A 446 -12.51 -12.05 -19.72
N PHE A 447 -12.95 -10.82 -19.94
CA PHE A 447 -14.33 -10.37 -19.73
C PHE A 447 -14.75 -9.46 -20.87
N GLU A 448 -15.98 -9.63 -21.34
CA GLU A 448 -16.63 -8.67 -22.23
C GLU A 448 -17.45 -7.71 -21.37
N VAL A 449 -17.11 -6.42 -21.43
CA VAL A 449 -17.64 -5.41 -20.50
C VAL A 449 -18.28 -4.28 -21.31
N PRO A 450 -19.61 -4.09 -21.22
CA PRO A 450 -20.26 -2.98 -21.88
C PRO A 450 -19.89 -1.65 -21.19
N ILE A 451 -19.49 -0.66 -21.99
CA ILE A 451 -19.16 0.70 -21.55
C ILE A 451 -20.15 1.67 -22.20
N GLU A 452 -21.12 2.13 -21.41
CA GLU A 452 -22.18 3.02 -21.86
C GLU A 452 -21.78 4.51 -21.85
N LYS A 453 -20.82 4.87 -21.00
CA LYS A 453 -20.34 6.24 -20.81
C LYS A 453 -18.92 6.23 -20.30
N SER A 454 -18.26 7.39 -20.31
CA SER A 454 -16.91 7.53 -19.79
C SER A 454 -16.81 6.99 -18.37
N SER A 455 -15.90 6.04 -18.19
CA SER A 455 -15.80 5.21 -17.00
C SER A 455 -14.34 4.91 -16.69
N TRP A 456 -14.09 4.33 -15.53
CA TRP A 456 -12.83 3.66 -15.25
C TRP A 456 -13.08 2.18 -14.98
N VAL A 457 -12.11 1.33 -15.33
CA VAL A 457 -12.19 -0.13 -15.24
C VAL A 457 -10.98 -0.65 -14.48
N ALA A 458 -11.20 -1.55 -13.52
CA ALA A 458 -10.14 -2.22 -12.75
C ALA A 458 -10.49 -3.69 -12.51
N LEU A 459 -9.51 -4.48 -12.07
CA LEU A 459 -9.70 -5.84 -11.58
C LEU A 459 -9.41 -5.91 -10.08
N ARG A 460 -10.13 -6.79 -9.37
CA ARG A 460 -9.83 -7.10 -7.97
C ARG A 460 -10.14 -8.55 -7.61
N ILE A 461 -9.46 -9.04 -6.58
CA ILE A 461 -9.90 -10.16 -5.75
C ILE A 461 -10.15 -9.54 -4.39
N HIS A 462 -11.40 -9.25 -4.01
CA HIS A 462 -11.70 -8.53 -2.77
C HIS A 462 -11.79 -9.48 -1.56
N PRO A 463 -11.15 -9.17 -0.40
CA PRO A 463 -10.26 -8.06 -0.09
C PRO A 463 -8.76 -8.44 -0.08
N SER A 464 -8.24 -9.03 -1.16
CA SER A 464 -6.83 -9.48 -1.27
C SER A 464 -5.97 -8.60 -2.17
N SER A 465 -6.49 -8.20 -3.32
CA SER A 465 -5.71 -7.47 -4.33
C SER A 465 -6.59 -6.60 -5.22
N HIS A 466 -6.00 -5.53 -5.76
CA HIS A 466 -6.69 -4.56 -6.62
C HIS A 466 -5.69 -3.95 -7.63
N THR A 467 -6.07 -3.83 -8.90
CA THR A 467 -5.25 -3.13 -9.91
C THR A 467 -5.50 -1.63 -9.88
N ASN A 468 -4.57 -0.84 -10.42
CA ASN A 468 -4.93 0.52 -10.83
C ASN A 468 -5.93 0.49 -12.01
N PRO A 469 -6.64 1.61 -12.28
CA PRO A 469 -7.67 1.66 -13.32
C PRO A 469 -7.13 1.98 -14.72
N VAL A 470 -7.84 1.48 -15.73
CA VAL A 470 -7.85 2.04 -17.08
C VAL A 470 -9.05 2.97 -17.22
N PHE A 471 -8.82 4.21 -17.65
CA PHE A 471 -9.84 5.21 -17.91
C PHE A 471 -10.32 5.10 -19.36
N ILE A 472 -11.62 4.96 -19.55
CA ILE A 472 -12.25 4.85 -20.86
C ILE A 472 -13.06 6.12 -21.08
N LEU A 473 -12.69 6.91 -22.09
CA LEU A 473 -13.43 8.10 -22.48
C LEU A 473 -14.34 7.76 -23.66
N VAL A 474 -15.64 8.03 -23.53
CA VAL A 474 -16.65 7.81 -24.58
C VAL A 474 -17.08 9.15 -25.16
N GLY A 475 -16.99 9.31 -26.48
CA GLY A 475 -17.38 10.54 -27.18
C GLY A 475 -16.60 11.77 -26.73
N GLY A 476 -15.34 11.58 -26.29
CA GLY A 476 -14.49 12.67 -25.78
C GLY A 476 -14.91 13.26 -24.43
N LYS A 477 -15.94 12.72 -23.76
CA LYS A 477 -16.40 13.22 -22.46
C LYS A 477 -15.49 12.73 -21.33
N PRO A 478 -15.24 13.55 -20.30
CA PRO A 478 -14.46 13.10 -19.14
C PRO A 478 -15.25 12.10 -18.29
N VAL A 479 -14.56 11.35 -17.42
CA VAL A 479 -15.23 10.51 -16.42
C VAL A 479 -15.96 11.40 -15.40
N ARG A 480 -17.29 11.23 -15.33
CA ARG A 480 -18.20 11.85 -14.35
C ARG A 480 -19.21 10.81 -13.91
N ALA A 481 -18.72 9.75 -13.27
CA ALA A 481 -19.46 8.54 -13.01
C ALA A 481 -20.41 8.65 -11.80
N GLY A 482 -21.37 9.57 -11.91
CA GLY A 482 -22.53 9.71 -11.03
C GLY A 482 -22.51 10.96 -10.15
N LYS A 483 -23.58 11.76 -10.24
CA LYS A 483 -23.82 12.94 -9.40
C LYS A 483 -23.70 12.65 -7.90
N ARG A 484 -24.14 11.45 -7.47
CA ARG A 484 -24.08 11.04 -6.06
C ARG A 484 -22.64 10.94 -5.54
N SER A 485 -21.68 10.48 -6.35
CA SER A 485 -20.26 10.43 -5.96
C SER A 485 -19.65 11.82 -5.87
N LEU A 486 -20.00 12.71 -6.81
CA LEU A 486 -19.54 14.10 -6.79
C LEU A 486 -20.12 14.89 -5.61
N GLN A 487 -21.39 14.68 -5.28
CA GLN A 487 -22.01 15.25 -4.08
C GLN A 487 -21.32 14.72 -2.81
N TRP A 488 -21.09 13.41 -2.73
CA TRP A 488 -20.36 12.81 -1.61
C TRP A 488 -18.96 13.42 -1.44
N CYS A 489 -18.24 13.68 -2.55
CA CYS A 489 -16.94 14.34 -2.49
C CYS A 489 -17.04 15.78 -1.97
N LEU A 490 -18.04 16.54 -2.43
CA LEU A 490 -18.27 17.92 -1.98
C LEU A 490 -18.59 17.97 -0.48
N ASP A 491 -19.52 17.12 -0.03
CA ASP A 491 -19.89 17.01 1.40
C ASP A 491 -18.68 16.56 2.24
N SER A 492 -17.82 15.71 1.68
CA SER A 492 -16.59 15.26 2.31
C SER A 492 -15.53 16.37 2.43
N VAL A 493 -15.45 17.30 1.47
CA VAL A 493 -14.58 18.50 1.60
C VAL A 493 -15.03 19.35 2.78
N ASP A 494 -16.34 19.56 2.93
CA ASP A 494 -16.90 20.34 4.04
C ASP A 494 -16.65 19.64 5.38
N ARG A 495 -16.89 18.33 5.44
CA ARG A 495 -16.63 17.56 6.66
C ARG A 495 -15.15 17.53 7.05
N CYS A 496 -14.27 17.37 6.06
CA CYS A 496 -12.83 17.41 6.27
C CYS A 496 -12.39 18.78 6.81
N TRP A 497 -12.90 19.88 6.24
CA TRP A 497 -12.62 21.24 6.73
C TRP A 497 -13.02 21.41 8.19
N GLU A 498 -14.25 21.02 8.54
CA GLU A 498 -14.74 21.08 9.92
C GLU A 498 -13.84 20.32 10.89
N SER A 499 -13.35 19.14 10.48
CA SER A 499 -12.50 18.31 11.33
C SER A 499 -11.06 18.81 11.44
N LYS A 500 -10.54 19.50 10.42
CA LYS A 500 -9.10 19.78 10.29
C LYS A 500 -8.68 21.23 10.44
N LYS A 501 -9.60 22.20 10.28
CA LYS A 501 -9.24 23.64 10.30
C LYS A 501 -8.41 24.06 11.53
N ASP A 502 -8.68 23.50 12.70
CA ASP A 502 -8.01 23.85 13.96
C ASP A 502 -6.61 23.20 14.10
N THR A 503 -6.22 22.36 13.12
CA THR A 503 -4.89 21.75 13.09
C THR A 503 -3.85 22.62 12.39
N TYR A 504 -4.30 23.59 11.57
CA TYR A 504 -3.43 24.47 10.79
C TYR A 504 -2.86 25.60 11.63
N ALA A 505 -1.59 25.95 11.38
CA ALA A 505 -0.94 27.11 11.95
C ALA A 505 -1.64 28.40 11.47
N GLU A 506 -1.66 29.42 12.33
CA GLU A 506 -2.28 30.71 12.03
C GLU A 506 -1.75 31.32 10.72
N ALA A 507 -0.44 31.21 10.48
CA ALA A 507 0.22 31.70 9.27
C ALA A 507 -0.21 30.98 7.98
N GLU A 508 -0.68 29.73 8.08
CA GLU A 508 -1.12 28.92 6.93
C GLU A 508 -2.64 28.90 6.74
N MET A 509 -3.40 29.48 7.68
CA MET A 509 -4.87 29.52 7.59
C MET A 509 -5.38 30.15 6.29
N PRO A 510 -4.82 31.25 5.75
CA PRO A 510 -5.24 31.79 4.46
C PRO A 510 -5.09 30.80 3.31
N ASP A 511 -3.98 30.07 3.27
CA ASP A 511 -3.72 29.05 2.26
C ASP A 511 -4.67 27.87 2.40
N ALA A 512 -4.94 27.43 3.62
CA ALA A 512 -5.88 26.37 3.91
C ALA A 512 -7.29 26.73 3.44
N ILE A 513 -7.78 27.92 3.79
CA ILE A 513 -9.09 28.42 3.31
C ILE A 513 -9.13 28.42 1.77
N ALA A 514 -8.09 28.96 1.13
CA ALA A 514 -8.02 29.03 -0.33
C ALA A 514 -8.05 27.64 -0.98
N ALA A 515 -7.33 26.67 -0.41
CA ALA A 515 -7.27 25.30 -0.90
C ALA A 515 -8.62 24.58 -0.79
N TYR A 516 -9.31 24.69 0.35
CA TYR A 516 -10.64 24.08 0.51
C TYR A 516 -11.71 24.77 -0.36
N GLU A 517 -11.65 26.10 -0.51
CA GLU A 517 -12.55 26.81 -1.44
C GLU A 517 -12.28 26.43 -2.90
N HIS A 518 -11.03 26.19 -3.28
CA HIS A 518 -10.70 25.63 -4.60
C HIS A 518 -11.33 24.25 -4.78
N ALA A 519 -11.15 23.34 -3.83
CA ALA A 519 -11.75 22.02 -3.89
C ALA A 519 -13.28 22.08 -4.04
N ARG A 520 -13.97 22.92 -3.24
CA ARG A 520 -15.41 23.15 -3.35
C ARG A 520 -15.82 23.61 -4.75
N ARG A 521 -15.10 24.57 -5.34
CA ARG A 521 -15.39 25.05 -6.70
C ARG A 521 -15.22 23.94 -7.73
N VAL A 522 -14.13 23.17 -7.66
CA VAL A 522 -13.86 22.06 -8.59
C VAL A 522 -14.96 21.01 -8.52
N TYR A 523 -15.34 20.55 -7.32
CA TYR A 523 -16.40 19.55 -7.18
C TYR A 523 -17.77 20.08 -7.65
N ARG A 524 -18.14 21.32 -7.33
CA ARG A 524 -19.39 21.94 -7.82
C ARG A 524 -19.42 22.05 -9.33
N GLN A 525 -18.31 22.45 -9.95
CA GLN A 525 -18.19 22.50 -11.41
C GLN A 525 -18.39 21.11 -12.01
N ARG A 526 -17.67 20.10 -11.54
CA ARG A 526 -17.77 18.74 -12.06
C ARG A 526 -19.14 18.10 -11.80
N LEU A 527 -19.81 18.46 -10.69
CA LEU A 527 -21.18 18.06 -10.38
C LEU A 527 -22.18 18.63 -11.40
N ALA A 528 -21.99 19.88 -11.84
CA ALA A 528 -22.81 20.49 -12.88
C ALA A 528 -22.56 19.89 -14.28
N GLU A 529 -21.34 19.41 -14.54
CA GLU A 529 -20.97 18.69 -15.77
C GLU A 529 -21.49 17.25 -15.83
N ALA A 530 -21.79 16.64 -14.67
CA ALA A 530 -22.24 15.26 -14.62
C ALA A 530 -23.65 15.12 -15.23
N GLU A 531 -23.83 14.10 -16.06
CA GLU A 531 -25.12 13.74 -16.65
C GLU A 531 -26.00 12.98 -15.63
#